data_AF-A0A117MBT4-F1
#
_entry.id   AF-A0A117MBT4-F1
#
_cell.length_a   1.000
_cell.length_b   1.000
_cell.length_c   1.000
_cell.angle_alpha   90.00
_cell.angle_beta   90.00
_cell.angle_gamma   90.00
#
_symmetry.space_group_name_H-M   'P 1'
#
loop_
_entity.id
_entity.type
_entity.pdbx_description
1 polymer ?
#
loop_
_entity_poly.entity_id
_entity_poly.type
_entity_poly.pdbx_seq_one_letter_code
_entity_poly.pdbx_strand_id
1 'polypeptide(L)'
;MRKSFKYRLYPTKSQITKMERTLDLCRWIYNQTLAYRKDAWETEGRSISKYETHNLLPGWKVEKPELAEVHSQVLQNVQERADLAFKAFFRRVK
;
A
#
# COMPACT_ATOMS: atom_id res chain seq x y z
N MET A 1 -36.71 7.77 -6.91
CA MET A 1 -35.57 8.32 -7.69
C MET A 1 -34.42 8.63 -6.72
N ARG A 2 -33.29 7.92 -6.78
CA ARG A 2 -32.12 8.22 -5.94
C ARG A 2 -31.38 9.40 -6.56
N LYS A 3 -31.24 10.51 -5.82
CA LYS A 3 -30.43 11.67 -6.24
C LYS A 3 -29.01 11.47 -5.71
N SER A 4 -28.00 11.77 -6.54
CA SER A 4 -26.61 11.87 -6.12
C SER A 4 -26.14 13.31 -6.31
N PHE A 5 -25.28 13.77 -5.40
CA PHE A 5 -24.70 15.11 -5.45
C PHE A 5 -23.18 15.01 -5.47
N LYS A 6 -22.54 15.91 -6.22
CA LYS A 6 -21.08 15.98 -6.34
C LYS A 6 -20.62 17.33 -5.82
N TYR A 7 -19.72 17.31 -4.84
CA TYR A 7 -19.15 18.51 -4.24
C TYR A 7 -17.63 18.46 -4.33
N ARG A 8 -17.01 19.64 -4.50
CA ARG A 8 -15.56 19.78 -4.40
C ARG A 8 -15.18 19.89 -2.92
N LEU A 9 -14.16 19.14 -2.51
CA LEU A 9 -13.60 19.27 -1.18
C LEU A 9 -12.69 20.50 -1.10
N TYR A 10 -12.81 21.26 -0.01
CA TYR A 10 -11.94 22.39 0.33
C TYR A 10 -11.29 22.11 1.69
N PRO A 11 -10.23 21.28 1.74
CA PRO A 11 -9.63 20.89 3.00
C PRO A 11 -8.86 22.06 3.65
N THR A 12 -8.86 22.09 4.97
CA THR A 12 -8.02 23.01 5.75
C THR A 12 -6.55 22.61 5.65
N LYS A 13 -5.63 23.52 6.00
CA LYS A 13 -4.19 23.22 6.03
C LYS A 13 -3.87 21.97 6.86
N SER A 14 -4.49 21.83 8.04
CA SER A 14 -4.31 20.66 8.91
C SER A 14 -4.80 19.36 8.25
N GLN A 15 -5.91 19.41 7.50
CA GLN A 15 -6.42 18.25 6.77
C GLN A 15 -5.48 17.86 5.62
N ILE A 16 -4.96 18.83 4.87
CA ILE A 16 -3.98 18.60 3.79
C ILE A 16 -2.75 17.89 4.35
N THR A 17 -2.17 18.40 5.44
CA THR A 17 -0.99 17.78 6.07
C THR A 17 -1.25 16.33 6.49
N LYS A 18 -2.44 16.02 7.02
CA LYS A 18 -2.80 14.63 7.37
C LYS A 18 -2.95 13.73 6.14
N MET A 19 -3.50 14.26 5.05
CA MET A 19 -3.64 13.52 3.79
C MET A 19 -2.26 13.23 3.18
N GLU A 20 -1.37 14.23 3.15
CA GLU A 20 0.01 14.08 2.67
C GLU A 20 0.79 13.07 3.53
N ARG A 21 0.66 13.16 4.86
CA ARG A 21 1.24 12.16 5.78
C ARG A 21 0.76 10.75 5.47
N THR A 22 -0.55 10.58 5.21
CA THR A 22 -1.13 9.29 4.81
C THR A 22 -0.52 8.79 3.51
N LEU A 23 -0.38 9.66 2.50
CA LEU A 23 0.24 9.31 1.21
C LEU A 23 1.70 8.89 1.39
N ASP A 24 2.46 9.58 2.23
CA ASP A 24 3.86 9.25 2.51
C ASP A 24 4.03 7.89 3.18
N LEU A 25 3.18 7.57 4.15
CA LEU A 25 3.16 6.25 4.79
C LEU A 25 2.77 5.16 3.79
N CYS A 26 1.81 5.43 2.90
CA CYS A 26 1.47 4.52 1.80
C CYS A 26 2.62 4.32 0.82
N ARG A 27 3.34 5.39 0.45
CA ARG A 27 4.54 5.33 -0.40
C ARG A 27 5.62 4.45 0.23
N TRP A 28 5.83 4.58 1.55
CA TRP A 28 6.77 3.74 2.27
C TRP A 28 6.38 2.26 2.21
N ILE A 29 5.12 1.92 2.50
CA ILE A 29 4.61 0.54 2.40
C ILE A 29 4.79 -0.03 0.99
N TYR A 30 4.50 0.76 -0.04
CA TYR A 30 4.68 0.34 -1.42
C TYR A 30 6.14 -0.04 -1.70
N ASN A 31 7.08 0.83 -1.32
CA ASN A 31 8.51 0.58 -1.52
C ASN A 31 9.02 -0.63 -0.73
N GLN A 32 8.61 -0.79 0.53
CA GLN A 32 8.98 -1.97 1.33
C GLN A 32 8.42 -3.26 0.75
N THR A 33 7.20 -3.21 0.23
CA THR A 33 6.58 -4.36 -0.43
C THR A 33 7.35 -4.74 -1.70
N LEU A 34 7.80 -3.76 -2.49
CA LEU A 34 8.64 -4.01 -3.66
C LEU A 34 9.99 -4.60 -3.28
N ALA A 35 10.66 -4.01 -2.28
CA ALA A 35 11.95 -4.50 -1.78
C ALA A 35 11.84 -5.95 -1.32
N TYR A 36 10.89 -6.25 -0.43
CA TYR A 36 10.67 -7.62 0.07
C TYR A 36 10.44 -8.64 -1.06
N ARG A 37 9.62 -8.28 -2.05
CA ARG A 37 9.34 -9.16 -3.20
C ARG A 37 10.57 -9.38 -4.08
N LYS A 38 11.36 -8.34 -4.28
CA LYS A 38 12.61 -8.41 -5.05
C LYS A 38 13.61 -9.29 -4.31
N ASP A 39 13.83 -9.03 -3.03
CA ASP A 39 14.80 -9.76 -2.22
C ASP A 39 14.46 -11.25 -2.18
N ALA A 40 13.21 -11.61 -1.92
CA ALA A 40 12.78 -13.02 -1.91
C ALA A 40 12.98 -13.73 -3.27
N TRP A 41 12.85 -13.01 -4.39
CA TRP A 41 13.13 -13.58 -5.70
C TRP A 41 14.64 -13.75 -5.92
N GLU A 42 15.45 -12.75 -5.57
CA GLU A 42 16.89 -12.77 -5.78
C GLU A 42 17.61 -13.78 -4.87
N THR A 43 17.11 -14.00 -3.65
CA THR A 43 17.75 -14.90 -2.67
C THR A 43 17.20 -16.33 -2.71
N GLU A 44 15.88 -16.48 -2.85
CA GLU A 44 15.19 -17.78 -2.71
C GLU A 44 14.53 -18.25 -4.01
N GLY A 45 14.47 -17.40 -5.06
CA GLY A 45 13.79 -17.73 -6.31
C GLY A 45 12.27 -17.87 -6.16
N ARG A 46 11.69 -17.33 -5.07
CA ARG A 46 10.28 -17.53 -4.73
C ARG A 46 9.43 -16.32 -5.09
N SER A 47 8.23 -16.58 -5.61
CA SER A 47 7.22 -15.55 -5.84
C SER A 47 6.36 -15.33 -4.61
N ILE A 48 6.22 -14.07 -4.19
CA ILE A 48 5.47 -13.71 -2.98
C ILE A 48 4.00 -13.49 -3.27
N SER A 49 3.12 -14.08 -2.45
CA SER A 49 1.68 -13.82 -2.50
C SER A 49 1.29 -12.51 -1.81
N LYS A 50 0.15 -11.92 -2.20
CA LYS A 50 -0.38 -10.74 -1.49
C LYS A 50 -0.62 -10.97 0.01
N TYR A 51 -1.09 -12.17 0.38
CA TYR A 51 -1.39 -12.53 1.76
C TYR A 51 -0.13 -12.55 2.62
N GLU A 52 0.96 -13.03 2.04
CA GLU A 52 2.25 -13.01 2.73
C GLU A 52 2.73 -11.58 2.98
N THR A 53 2.62 -10.68 1.99
CA THR A 53 2.96 -9.27 2.21
C THR A 53 2.04 -8.60 3.25
N HIS A 54 0.76 -8.97 3.31
CA HIS A 54 -0.16 -8.46 4.34
C HIS A 54 0.27 -8.88 5.75
N ASN A 55 0.82 -10.08 5.90
CA ASN A 55 1.30 -10.60 7.19
C ASN A 55 2.56 -9.90 7.70
N LEU A 56 3.26 -9.11 6.86
CA LEU A 56 4.40 -8.28 7.28
C LEU A 56 3.97 -7.00 8.00
N LEU A 57 2.73 -6.54 7.79
CA LEU A 57 2.25 -5.26 8.34
C LEU A 57 2.36 -5.14 9.86
N PRO A 58 2.04 -6.18 10.67
CA PRO A 58 2.24 -6.10 12.12
C PRO A 58 3.71 -5.84 12.49
N GLY A 59 4.66 -6.52 11.83
CA GLY A 59 6.09 -6.32 12.06
C GLY A 59 6.54 -4.92 11.66
N TRP A 60 6.13 -4.45 10.48
CA TRP A 60 6.46 -3.10 10.03
C TRP A 60 5.86 -2.01 10.91
N LYS A 61 4.70 -2.24 11.54
CA LYS A 61 4.13 -1.30 12.52
C LYS A 61 4.95 -1.22 13.81
N VAL A 62 5.66 -2.28 14.18
CA VAL A 62 6.60 -2.25 15.32
C VAL A 62 7.85 -1.44 14.93
N GLU A 63 8.40 -1.68 13.75
CA GLU A 63 9.57 -0.97 13.23
C GLU A 63 9.28 0.51 12.94
N LYS A 64 8.08 0.79 12.43
CA LYS A 64 7.60 2.12 12.06
C LYS A 64 6.22 2.40 12.67
N PRO A 65 6.17 2.85 13.93
CA PRO A 65 4.92 3.08 14.67
C PRO A 65 3.93 4.02 13.98
N GLU A 66 4.41 4.96 13.16
CA GLU A 66 3.53 5.93 12.50
C GLU A 66 2.62 5.28 11.45
N LEU A 67 2.91 4.06 11.01
CA LEU A 67 1.99 3.28 10.19
C LEU A 67 0.68 2.96 10.92
N ALA A 68 0.65 3.02 12.26
CA ALA A 68 -0.57 2.88 13.04
C ALA A 68 -1.52 4.09 12.91
N GLU A 69 -1.04 5.24 12.41
CA GLU A 69 -1.87 6.41 12.11
C GLU A 69 -2.84 6.15 10.95
N VAL A 70 -2.52 5.18 10.08
CA VAL A 70 -3.29 4.85 8.89
C VAL A 70 -4.09 3.57 9.11
N HIS A 71 -5.35 3.59 8.68
CA HIS A 71 -6.23 2.42 8.78
C HIS A 71 -5.61 1.21 8.05
N SER A 72 -5.63 0.04 8.70
CA SER A 72 -4.94 -1.17 8.22
C SER A 72 -5.34 -1.56 6.79
N GLN A 73 -6.62 -1.45 6.45
CA GLN A 73 -7.11 -1.77 5.09
C GLN A 73 -6.52 -0.85 4.02
N VAL A 74 -6.18 0.41 4.34
CA VAL A 74 -5.53 1.32 3.39
C VAL A 74 -4.12 0.81 3.09
N LEU A 75 -3.36 0.42 4.12
CA LEU A 75 -2.02 -0.15 3.94
C LEU A 75 -2.07 -1.47 3.18
N GLN A 76 -3.02 -2.35 3.49
CA GLN A 76 -3.24 -3.60 2.75
C GLN A 76 -3.56 -3.34 1.28
N ASN A 77 -4.41 -2.34 0.98
CA ASN A 77 -4.77 -1.99 -0.38
C ASN A 77 -3.56 -1.49 -1.20
N VAL A 78 -2.59 -0.81 -0.57
CA VAL A 78 -1.33 -0.45 -1.24
C VAL A 78 -0.58 -1.71 -1.71
N GLN A 79 -0.51 -2.74 -0.85
CA GLN A 79 0.14 -4.01 -1.19
C GLN A 79 -0.64 -4.77 -2.27
N GLU A 80 -1.97 -4.70 -2.26
CA GLU A 80 -2.81 -5.26 -3.32
C GLU A 80 -2.59 -4.57 -4.67
N ARG A 81 -2.42 -3.24 -4.68
CA ARG A 81 -2.10 -2.51 -5.92
C ARG A 81 -0.73 -2.90 -6.48
N ALA A 82 0.26 -3.13 -5.62
CA ALA A 82 1.54 -3.69 -6.04
C ALA A 82 1.37 -5.10 -6.63
N ASP A 83 0.57 -5.95 -5.99
CA ASP A 83 0.26 -7.30 -6.48
C ASP A 83 -0.42 -7.31 -7.86
N LEU A 84 -1.41 -6.45 -8.05
CA LEU A 84 -2.12 -6.28 -9.31
C LEU A 84 -1.17 -5.80 -10.42
N ALA A 85 -0.25 -4.89 -10.11
CA ALA A 85 0.75 -4.41 -11.07
C ALA A 85 1.67 -5.54 -11.54
N PHE A 86 2.17 -6.37 -10.62
CA PHE A 86 2.98 -7.55 -10.94
C PHE A 86 2.21 -8.55 -11.81
N LYS A 87 0.98 -8.90 -11.42
CA LYS A 87 0.12 -9.80 -12.20
C LYS A 87 -0.14 -9.27 -13.60
N ALA A 88 -0.43 -7.99 -13.74
CA ALA A 88 -0.66 -7.36 -15.04
C ALA A 88 0.59 -7.37 -15.92
N PHE A 89 1.76 -7.09 -15.34
CA PHE A 89 3.04 -7.17 -16.04
C PHE A 89 3.30 -8.58 -16.58
N PHE A 90 3.28 -9.60 -15.70
CA PHE A 90 3.56 -10.99 -16.09
C PHE A 90 2.51 -11.59 -17.03
N ARG A 91 1.26 -11.13 -16.97
CA ARG A 91 0.25 -11.52 -17.97
C ARG A 91 0.59 -11.00 -19.37
N ARG A 92 1.21 -9.81 -19.48
CA ARG A 92 1.54 -9.19 -20.77
C ARG A 92 2.82 -9.74 -21.40
N VAL A 93 3.80 -10.13 -20.58
CA VAL A 93 5.11 -10.60 -21.07
C VAL A 93 5.19 -12.12 -21.24
N LYS A 94 4.11 -12.83 -20.95
CA LYS A 94 3.94 -14.26 -21.27
C LYS A 94 3.61 -14.46 -22.74
#